data_AF-A0AAU9K9F8-F1
#
_entry.id   AF-A0AAU9K9F8-F1
#
_cell.length_a   1.000
_cell.length_b   1.000
_cell.length_c   1.000
_cell.angle_alpha   90.00
_cell.angle_beta   90.00
_cell.angle_gamma   90.00
#
_symmetry.space_group_name_H-M   'P 1'
#
loop_
_entity.id
_entity.type
_entity.pdbx_description
1 polymer ?
#
loop_
_entity_poly.entity_id
_entity_poly.type
_entity_poly.pdbx_seq_one_letter_code
_entity_poly.pdbx_strand_id
1 'polypeptide(L)' 'MSNSTGLITGSVIYFALVFIIGVPLSLYVKKHTKDRSQAKENFSLTWSLVVIGVIMMWLLWFCAYLHQMNPLVTPKLD' A
#
# COMPACT_ATOMS: atom_id res chain seq x y z
N MET A 1 -4.33 -1.66 22.68
CA MET A 1 -4.33 -0.46 21.81
C MET A 1 -5.76 -0.05 21.57
N SER A 2 -6.07 1.26 21.54
CA SER A 2 -7.41 1.69 21.10
C SER A 2 -7.60 1.35 19.62
N ASN A 3 -8.84 1.09 19.20
CA ASN A 3 -9.16 0.80 17.79
C ASN A 3 -8.67 1.93 16.86
N SER A 4 -8.80 3.18 17.30
CA SER A 4 -8.30 4.34 16.57
C SER A 4 -6.78 4.34 16.41
N THR A 5 -6.04 3.88 17.42
CA THR A 5 -4.57 3.77 17.35
C THR A 5 -4.13 2.73 16.31
N GLY A 6 -4.82 1.57 16.24
CA GLY A 6 -4.52 0.54 15.25
C GLY A 6 -4.80 0.99 13.82
N LEU A 7 -5.93 1.68 13.61
CA LEU A 7 -6.30 2.24 12.31
C LEU A 7 -5.28 3.26 11.80
N ILE A 8 -4.85 4.19 12.67
CA ILE A 8 -3.83 5.19 12.33
C ILE A 8 -2.49 4.52 12.01
N THR A 9 -2.05 3.61 12.89
CA THR A 9 -0.75 2.93 12.75
C THR A 9 -0.67 2.15 11.44
N GLY A 10 -1.68 1.33 11.12
CA GLY A 10 -1.70 0.57 9.88
C GLY A 10 -1.75 1.46 8.64
N SER A 11 -2.55 2.55 8.68
CA SER A 11 -2.61 3.50 7.56
C SER A 11 -1.25 4.15 7.30
N VAL A 12 -0.57 4.63 8.34
CA VAL A 12 0.78 5.21 8.22
C VAL A 12 1.77 4.19 7.62
N ILE A 13 1.71 2.92 8.03
CA ILE A 13 2.57 1.86 7.48
C ILE A 13 2.35 1.70 5.96
N TYR A 14 1.10 1.58 5.51
CA TYR A 14 0.82 1.45 4.08
C TYR A 14 1.28 2.68 3.28
N PHE A 15 1.04 3.89 3.76
CA PHE A 15 1.53 5.09 3.08
C PHE A 15 3.06 5.20 3.10
N ALA A 16 3.73 4.76 4.16
CA ALA A 16 5.19 4.69 4.20
C ALA A 16 5.75 3.68 3.17
N LEU A 17 5.06 2.54 2.97
CA LEU A 17 5.45 1.53 1.98
C LEU A 17 5.45 2.08 0.54
N VAL A 18 4.57 3.03 0.21
CA VAL A 18 4.59 3.72 -1.10
C VAL A 18 5.96 4.33 -1.36
N PHE A 19 6.53 5.02 -0.38
CA PHE A 19 7.83 5.68 -0.56
C PHE A 19 8.99 4.70 -0.45
N ILE A 20 8.96 3.80 0.54
CA ILE A 20 10.03 2.82 0.78
C ILE A 20 10.22 1.90 -0.42
N ILE A 21 9.13 1.50 -1.10
CA ILE A 21 9.20 0.61 -2.27
C ILE A 21 9.20 1.40 -3.57
N GLY A 22 8.31 2.39 -3.69
CA GLY A 22 8.09 3.11 -4.94
C GLY A 22 9.29 3.93 -5.38
N VAL A 23 10.02 4.56 -4.47
CA VAL A 23 11.20 5.36 -4.84
C VAL A 23 12.34 4.47 -5.33
N PRO A 24 12.80 3.44 -4.59
CA PRO A 24 13.88 2.57 -5.06
C PRO A 24 13.51 1.80 -6.33
N LEU A 25 12.30 1.27 -6.43
CA LEU A 25 11.88 0.49 -7.60
C LEU A 25 11.78 1.36 -8.86
N SER A 26 11.20 2.56 -8.75
CA SER A 26 11.11 3.48 -9.89
C SER A 26 12.50 3.95 -10.35
N LEU A 27 13.42 4.23 -9.41
CA LEU A 27 14.82 4.55 -9.73
C LEU A 27 15.55 3.37 -10.37
N TYR A 28 15.33 2.16 -9.88
CA TYR A 28 15.89 0.94 -10.45
C TYR A 28 15.45 0.73 -11.90
N VAL A 29 14.14 0.86 -12.17
CA VAL A 29 13.56 0.72 -13.52
C VAL A 29 14.10 1.80 -14.45
N LYS A 30 14.17 3.05 -13.99
CA LYS A 30 14.76 4.15 -14.77
C LYS A 30 16.22 3.87 -15.15
N LYS A 31 17.01 3.32 -14.22
CA LYS A 31 18.43 3.00 -14.45
C LYS A 31 18.62 1.82 -15.41
N HIS A 32 17.73 0.83 -15.39
CA HIS A 32 17.83 -0.38 -16.22
C HIS A 32 17.06 -0.30 -17.54
N THR A 33 16.33 0.79 -17.79
CA THR A 33 15.69 0.99 -19.09
C THR A 33 16.76 1.25 -20.15
N LYS A 34 16.83 0.38 -21.17
CA LYS A 34 17.81 0.46 -22.26
C LYS A 34 17.62 1.70 -23.14
N ASP A 35 16.37 2.00 -23.48
CA ASP A 35 16.00 3.15 -24.31
C ASP A 35 15.82 4.40 -23.43
N ARG A 36 16.69 5.39 -23.64
CA ARG A 36 16.68 6.60 -22.83
C ARG A 36 15.42 7.45 -23.02
N SER A 37 14.75 7.33 -24.17
CA SER A 37 13.48 8.02 -24.43
C SER A 37 12.36 7.51 -23.51
N GLN A 38 12.35 6.19 -23.23
CA GLN A 38 11.33 5.52 -22.42
C GLN A 38 11.63 5.55 -20.91
N ALA A 39 12.85 5.89 -20.50
CA ALA A 39 13.26 5.81 -19.09
C ALA A 39 12.39 6.66 -18.13
N LYS A 40 11.91 7.82 -18.59
CA LYS A 40 11.01 8.68 -17.80
C LYS A 40 9.59 8.11 -17.73
N GLU A 41 9.09 7.57 -18.82
CA GLU A 41 7.76 6.96 -18.89
C GLU A 41 7.71 5.70 -18.03
N ASN A 42 8.73 4.84 -18.13
CA ASN A 42 8.84 3.64 -17.30
C ASN A 42 8.96 3.98 -15.80
N PHE A 43 9.66 5.06 -15.44
CA PHE A 43 9.67 5.56 -14.06
C PHE A 43 8.25 5.95 -13.62
N SER A 44 7.55 6.76 -14.42
CA SER A 44 6.21 7.26 -14.09
C SER A 44 5.19 6.13 -13.98
N LEU A 45 5.28 5.15 -14.89
CA LEU A 45 4.44 3.96 -14.90
C LEU A 45 4.69 3.11 -13.65
N THR A 46 5.96 2.83 -13.33
CA THR A 46 6.33 2.05 -12.14
C THR A 46 5.83 2.73 -10.86
N TRP A 47 6.06 4.03 -10.73
CA TRP A 47 5.58 4.81 -9.58
C TRP A 47 4.06 4.73 -9.45
N SER A 48 3.34 4.91 -10.55
CA SER A 48 1.87 4.86 -10.56
C SER A 48 1.35 3.48 -10.17
N LEU A 49 1.94 2.40 -10.71
CA LEU A 49 1.57 1.03 -10.35
C LEU A 49 1.80 0.72 -8.88
N VAL A 50 2.91 1.17 -8.30
CA VAL A 50 3.19 0.98 -6.86
C VAL A 50 2.18 1.72 -6.01
N VAL A 51 1.89 2.99 -6.33
CA VAL A 51 0.90 3.80 -5.61
C VAL A 51 -0.47 3.13 -5.65
N ILE A 52 -0.96 2.74 -6.84
CA ILE A 52 -2.26 2.09 -7.00
C ILE A 52 -2.29 0.76 -6.24
N GLY A 53 -1.27 -0.07 -6.39
CA GLY A 53 -1.19 -1.37 -5.72
C GLY A 53 -1.25 -1.24 -4.20
N VAL A 54 -0.48 -0.32 -3.63
CA VAL A 54 -0.47 -0.08 -2.17
C VAL A 54 -1.81 0.48 -1.68
N ILE A 55 -2.45 1.38 -2.42
CA ILE A 55 -3.79 1.88 -2.08
C ILE A 55 -4.82 0.74 -2.08
N MET A 56 -4.79 -0.14 -3.08
CA MET A 56 -5.71 -1.29 -3.13
C MET A 56 -5.50 -2.25 -1.95
N MET A 57 -4.24 -2.54 -1.61
CA MET A 57 -3.91 -3.36 -0.44
C MET A 57 -4.34 -2.69 0.88
N TRP A 58 -4.15 -1.38 1.00
CA TRP A 58 -4.61 -0.61 2.16
C TRP A 58 -6.13 -0.63 2.27
N LEU A 59 -6.87 -0.46 1.17
CA LEU A 59 -8.34 -0.51 1.16
C LEU A 59 -8.86 -1.87 1.63
N LEU A 60 -8.27 -2.97 1.14
CA LEU A 60 -8.63 -4.32 1.57
C LEU A 60 -8.42 -4.49 3.09
N TRP A 61 -7.24 -4.11 3.58
CA TRP A 61 -6.92 -4.16 5.01
C TRP A 61 -7.86 -3.27 5.83
N PHE A 62 -8.13 -2.05 5.37
CA PHE A 62 -8.98 -1.06 6.04
C PHE A 62 -10.40 -1.59 6.20
N CYS A 63 -10.98 -2.16 5.14
CA CYS A 63 -12.30 -2.79 5.19
C CYS A 63 -12.32 -3.97 6.18
N ALA A 64 -11.31 -4.84 6.14
CA ALA A 64 -11.20 -5.96 7.06
C ALA A 64 -11.07 -5.50 8.53
N TYR A 65 -10.30 -4.44 8.78
CA TYR A 65 -10.13 -3.85 10.11
C TYR A 65 -11.45 -3.25 10.63
N LEU A 66 -12.14 -2.45 9.80
CA LEU A 66 -13.41 -1.84 10.17
C LEU A 66 -14.49 -2.87 10.48
N HIS A 67 -14.54 -3.96 9.70
CA HIS A 67 -15.50 -5.05 9.94
C HIS A 67 -15.37 -5.66 11.35
N GLN A 68 -14.15 -5.69 11.90
CA GLN A 68 -13.87 -6.26 13.22
C GLN A 68 -14.05 -5.29 14.37
N MET A 69 -14.20 -3.98 14.12
CA MET A 69 -14.24 -2.98 15.20
C MET A 69 -15.51 -3.02 16.06
N ASN A 70 -16.66 -3.42 15.48
CA ASN A 70 -17.94 -3.55 16.19
C ASN A 70 -18.67 -4.83 15.71
N PRO A 71 -18.23 -6.02 16.14
CA PRO A 71 -18.77 -7.28 15.64
C PRO A 71 -20.21 -7.50 16.15
N LEU A 72 -21.12 -7.79 15.22
CA LEU A 72 -22.49 -8.22 15.55
C LEU A 72 -22.59 -9.72 15.82
N VAL A 73 -21.65 -10.49 15.28
CA VAL A 73 -21.55 -11.94 15.45
C VAL A 73 -20.25 -12.24 16.17
N THR A 74 -20.34 -12.95 17.29
CA THR A 74 -19.19 -13.44 18.04
C THR A 74 -19.02 -14.95 17.82
N PRO A 75 -17.77 -15.46 17.84
CA PRO A 75 -17.53 -16.89 17.70
C PRO A 75 -18.14 -17.65 18.89
N LYS A 76 -18.86 -18.74 18.62
CA LYS A 76 -19.27 -19.70 19.65
C LYS A 76 -18.13 -20.70 19.88
N LEU A 77 -17.80 -20.90 21.15
CA LEU A 77 -16.88 -21.94 21.58
C LEU A 77 -17.75 -23.14 21.97
N ASP A 78 -17.91 -24.10 21.05
CA ASP A 78 -18.49 -25.41 21.33
C ASP A 78 -17.38 -26.40 21.74
#